data_AF-A0AAW1Y9S7-F1
#
_entry.id   AF-A0AAW1Y9S7-F1
#
_cell.length_a   1.000
_cell.length_b   1.000
_cell.length_c   1.000
_cell.angle_alpha   90.00
_cell.angle_beta   90.00
_cell.angle_gamma   90.00
#
_symmetry.space_group_name_H-M   'P 1'
#
loop_
_entity.id
_entity.type
_entity.pdbx_description
1 polymer ?
#
loop_
_entity_poly.entity_id
_entity_poly.type
_entity_poly.pdbx_seq_one_letter_code
_entity_poly.pdbx_strand_id
1 'polypeptide(L)'
;MILETEWKGFPSGTKAAAAGGVTTLVDMPLNNFPSTVPRETLELKLKAVESRIYVDVSFWGGLVPENTFNKSAREDLLQAGVLGLKGSMNSYDKQKSY
;
A
#
# COMPACT_ATOMS: atom_id res chain seq x y z
N MET A 1 20.16 -1.25 -9.87
CA MET A 1 20.37 -0.59 -8.57
C MET A 1 19.20 0.36 -8.34
N ILE A 2 18.08 -0.21 -7.92
CA ILE A 2 16.87 0.51 -7.50
C ILE A 2 16.52 -0.15 -6.15
N LEU A 3 15.68 0.45 -5.31
CA LEU A 3 15.14 -0.12 -4.05
C LEU A 3 15.78 0.37 -2.73
N GLU A 4 15.93 1.68 -2.53
CA GLU A 4 16.10 2.21 -1.16
C GLU A 4 15.26 3.44 -0.82
N THR A 5 14.58 4.07 -1.78
CA THR A 5 14.09 5.45 -1.58
C THR A 5 12.62 5.59 -1.23
N GLU A 6 11.74 4.64 -1.52
CA GLU A 6 10.31 4.96 -1.49
C GLU A 6 9.62 4.73 -0.16
N TRP A 7 10.11 3.83 0.71
CA TRP A 7 9.41 3.50 1.97
C TRP A 7 10.16 3.92 3.24
N LYS A 8 11.09 4.89 3.12
CA LYS A 8 11.75 5.54 4.27
C LYS A 8 10.78 6.35 5.15
N GLY A 9 9.58 6.66 4.67
CA GLY A 9 8.56 7.44 5.38
C GLY A 9 7.81 6.71 6.49
N PHE A 10 7.80 5.37 6.53
CA PHE A 10 7.06 4.63 7.56
C PHE A 10 7.54 4.89 8.99
N PRO A 11 8.85 4.88 9.30
CA PRO A 11 9.32 5.23 10.64
C PRO A 11 8.90 6.61 11.11
N SER A 12 9.07 7.65 10.27
CA SER A 12 8.74 9.02 10.65
C SER A 12 7.22 9.22 10.73
N GLY A 13 6.46 8.68 9.78
CA GLY A 13 5.00 8.76 9.76
C GLY A 13 4.35 8.06 10.94
N THR A 14 4.82 6.86 11.30
CA THR A 14 4.28 6.12 12.45
C THR A 14 4.69 6.74 13.79
N LYS A 15 5.88 7.34 13.90
CA LYS A 15 6.24 8.18 15.07
C LYS A 15 5.32 9.38 15.22
N ALA A 16 5.04 10.08 14.12
CA ALA A 16 4.14 11.23 14.14
C ALA A 16 2.71 10.82 14.52
N ALA A 17 2.23 9.69 14.00
CA ALA A 17 0.94 9.11 14.38
C ALA A 17 0.90 8.80 15.89
N ALA A 18 1.92 8.11 16.42
CA ALA A 18 2.02 7.82 17.86
C ALA A 18 2.01 9.11 18.70
N ALA A 19 2.79 10.12 18.32
CA ALA A 19 2.85 11.41 19.01
C ALA A 19 1.51 12.16 18.96
N GLY A 20 0.72 11.96 17.90
CA GLY A 20 -0.62 12.51 17.75
C GLY A 20 -1.74 11.68 18.39
N GLY A 21 -1.43 10.56 19.05
CA GLY A 21 -2.42 9.67 19.65
C GLY A 21 -3.17 8.77 18.65
N VAL A 22 -2.69 8.67 17.41
CA VAL A 22 -3.22 7.74 16.40
C VAL A 22 -2.52 6.40 16.57
N THR A 23 -3.28 5.32 16.76
CA THR A 23 -2.74 3.98 17.05
C THR A 23 -2.68 3.07 15.82
N THR A 24 -3.31 3.46 14.72
CA THR A 24 -3.39 2.62 13.52
C THR A 24 -3.38 3.48 12.26
N LEU A 25 -2.57 3.08 11.27
CA LEU A 25 -2.53 3.68 9.95
C LEU A 25 -2.92 2.65 8.89
N VAL A 26 -3.59 3.11 7.82
CA VAL A 26 -3.86 2.29 6.64
C VAL A 26 -3.23 2.97 5.42
N ASP A 27 -2.19 2.35 4.87
CA ASP A 27 -1.43 2.88 3.74
C ASP A 27 -2.23 2.83 2.43
N MET A 28 -2.15 3.90 1.66
CA MET A 28 -2.87 4.05 0.39
C MET A 28 -2.14 3.29 -0.74
N PRO A 29 -2.86 2.61 -1.65
CA PRO A 29 -2.24 1.66 -2.58
C PRO A 29 -1.62 2.29 -3.82
N LEU A 30 -2.03 3.51 -4.19
CA LEU A 30 -1.75 4.14 -5.50
C LEU A 30 -0.90 5.42 -5.40
N ASN A 31 -0.40 5.74 -4.21
CA ASN A 31 0.42 6.93 -3.96
C ASN A 31 1.91 6.56 -3.73
N ASN A 32 2.27 5.31 -3.95
CA ASN A 32 3.61 4.78 -3.72
C ASN A 32 3.98 3.79 -4.82
N PHE A 33 5.28 3.74 -5.11
CA PHE A 33 5.87 2.70 -5.93
C PHE A 33 6.65 1.72 -5.03
N PRO A 34 6.64 0.42 -5.34
CA PRO A 34 5.60 -0.24 -6.14
C PRO A 34 4.21 -0.14 -5.46
N SER A 35 3.16 0.05 -6.27
CA SER A 35 1.77 0.16 -5.83
C SER A 35 1.21 -1.19 -5.36
N THR A 36 0.36 -1.21 -4.33
CA THR A 36 -0.20 -2.45 -3.73
C THR A 36 -1.25 -3.10 -4.63
N VAL A 37 -0.89 -3.50 -5.85
CA VAL A 37 -1.78 -4.10 -6.85
C VAL A 37 -1.65 -5.62 -6.90
N PRO A 38 -0.44 -6.20 -6.84
CA PRO A 38 -0.28 -7.64 -6.69
C PRO A 38 0.13 -8.02 -5.26
N ARG A 39 -0.13 -9.28 -4.85
CA ARG A 39 0.21 -9.79 -3.50
C ARG A 39 1.69 -9.60 -3.18
N GLU A 40 2.57 -9.82 -4.13
CA GLU A 40 4.02 -9.72 -3.96
C GLU A 40 4.43 -8.32 -3.51
N THR A 41 3.73 -7.28 -3.98
CA THR A 41 4.00 -5.91 -3.53
C THR A 41 3.56 -5.68 -2.09
N LEU A 42 2.41 -6.25 -1.68
CA LEU A 42 1.98 -6.20 -0.28
C LEU A 42 3.01 -6.91 0.63
N GLU A 43 3.49 -8.08 0.23
CA GLU A 43 4.48 -8.83 1.01
C GLU A 43 5.80 -8.07 1.16
N LEU A 44 6.25 -7.39 0.10
CA LEU A 44 7.39 -6.50 0.18
C LEU A 44 7.14 -5.38 1.19
N LYS A 45 5.95 -4.74 1.15
CA LYS A 45 5.56 -3.66 2.09
C LYS A 45 5.58 -4.14 3.52
N LEU A 46 4.98 -5.30 3.79
CA LEU A 46 4.96 -5.91 5.12
C LEU A 46 6.39 -6.13 5.65
N LYS A 47 7.27 -6.72 4.85
CA LYS A 47 8.69 -6.92 5.21
C LYS A 47 9.42 -5.61 5.49
N ALA A 48 9.12 -4.56 4.73
CA ALA A 48 9.78 -3.27 4.90
C ALA A 48 9.32 -2.51 6.15
N VAL A 49 8.12 -2.79 6.68
CA VAL A 49 7.58 -2.14 7.88
C VAL A 49 7.82 -2.94 9.17
N GLU A 50 8.02 -4.25 9.08
CA GLU A 50 8.04 -5.22 10.22
C GLU A 50 8.94 -4.83 11.41
N SER A 51 9.99 -4.03 11.21
CA SER A 51 10.90 -3.56 12.28
C SER A 51 11.00 -2.04 12.40
N ARG A 52 10.08 -1.32 11.75
CA ARG A 52 10.25 0.10 11.42
C ARG A 52 9.04 0.96 11.72
N ILE A 53 8.08 0.43 12.47
CA ILE A 53 6.80 1.08 12.80
C ILE A 53 6.62 1.24 14.31
N TYR A 54 5.87 2.27 14.70
CA TYR A 54 5.59 2.64 16.09
C TYR A 54 4.10 2.56 16.45
N VAL A 55 3.26 2.29 15.45
CA VAL A 55 1.80 2.10 15.54
C VAL A 55 1.43 0.99 14.57
N ASP A 56 0.23 0.44 14.69
CA ASP A 56 -0.22 -0.61 13.78
C ASP A 56 -0.34 -0.09 12.35
N VAL A 57 0.08 -0.89 11.37
CA VAL A 57 0.01 -0.54 9.95
C VAL A 57 -0.72 -1.63 9.19
N SER A 58 -1.72 -1.23 8.42
CA SER A 58 -2.42 -2.06 7.44
C SER A 58 -2.37 -1.41 6.06
N PHE A 59 -2.82 -2.13 5.04
CA PHE A 59 -2.72 -1.69 3.65
C PHE A 59 -4.06 -1.80 2.93
N TRP A 60 -4.36 -0.80 2.11
CA TRP A 60 -5.35 -0.93 1.05
C TRP A 60 -4.74 -1.68 -0.14
N GLY A 61 -5.58 -2.43 -0.87
CA GLY A 61 -5.26 -2.97 -2.20
C GLY A 61 -5.68 -2.01 -3.31
N GLY A 62 -4.92 -1.96 -4.39
CA GLY A 62 -5.21 -1.12 -5.55
C GLY A 62 -6.22 -1.77 -6.48
N LEU A 63 -7.32 -1.06 -6.78
CA LEU A 63 -8.21 -1.38 -7.89
C LEU A 63 -7.84 -0.52 -9.09
N VAL A 64 -7.31 -1.16 -10.13
CA VAL A 64 -6.76 -0.52 -11.33
C VAL A 64 -7.40 -1.14 -12.58
N PRO A 65 -7.44 -0.45 -13.73
CA PRO A 65 -8.09 -0.97 -14.93
C PRO A 65 -7.66 -2.40 -15.30
N GLU A 66 -6.39 -2.73 -15.10
CA GLU A 66 -5.76 -4.02 -15.40
C GLU A 66 -6.29 -5.17 -14.52
N ASN A 67 -6.69 -4.90 -13.27
CA ASN A 67 -7.20 -5.92 -12.35
C ASN A 67 -8.71 -5.79 -12.07
N THR A 68 -9.38 -4.77 -12.63
CA THR A 68 -10.80 -4.48 -12.36
C THR A 68 -11.71 -5.66 -12.67
N PHE A 69 -11.52 -6.28 -13.84
CA PHE A 69 -12.30 -7.44 -14.27
C PHE A 69 -11.63 -8.78 -13.92
N ASN A 70 -10.43 -8.76 -13.35
CA ASN A 70 -9.73 -9.96 -12.91
C ASN A 70 -10.14 -10.31 -11.48
N LYS A 71 -11.14 -11.19 -11.34
CA LYS A 71 -11.64 -11.63 -10.03
C LYS A 71 -10.55 -12.32 -9.20
N SER A 72 -9.76 -13.21 -9.81
CA SER A 72 -8.70 -13.95 -9.12
C SER A 72 -7.66 -13.01 -8.50
N ALA A 73 -7.17 -12.02 -9.25
CA ALA A 73 -6.21 -11.05 -8.74
C ALA A 73 -6.74 -10.24 -7.55
N ARG A 74 -8.04 -9.89 -7.57
CA ARG A 74 -8.69 -9.17 -6.46
C ARG A 74 -8.86 -10.06 -5.23
N GLU A 75 -9.27 -11.31 -5.42
CA GLU A 75 -9.40 -12.28 -4.33
C GLU A 75 -8.04 -12.59 -3.70
N ASP A 76 -6.98 -12.66 -4.51
CA ASP A 76 -5.63 -12.93 -4.03
C ASP A 76 -5.12 -11.82 -3.09
N LEU A 77 -5.33 -10.56 -3.45
CA LEU A 77 -5.04 -9.41 -2.60
C LEU A 77 -5.84 -9.44 -1.28
N LEU A 78 -7.15 -9.71 -1.37
CA LEU A 78 -8.02 -9.77 -0.19
C LEU A 78 -7.58 -10.89 0.77
N GLN A 79 -7.24 -12.06 0.22
CA GLN A 79 -6.70 -13.17 1.00
C GLN A 79 -5.31 -12.88 1.57
N ALA A 80 -4.53 -12.02 0.92
CA ALA A 80 -3.23 -11.57 1.41
C ALA A 80 -3.32 -10.62 2.61
N GLY A 81 -4.53 -10.14 2.96
CA GLY A 81 -4.77 -9.35 4.17
C GLY A 81 -4.91 -7.85 3.96
N VAL A 82 -5.13 -7.36 2.73
CA VAL A 82 -5.55 -5.97 2.55
C VAL A 82 -6.93 -5.73 3.14
N LEU A 83 -7.17 -4.54 3.70
CA LEU A 83 -8.46 -4.23 4.35
C LEU A 83 -9.60 -3.97 3.35
N GLY A 84 -9.27 -3.81 2.08
CA GLY A 84 -10.22 -3.61 0.99
C GLY A 84 -9.52 -3.08 -0.26
N LEU A 85 -10.30 -2.75 -1.28
CA LEU A 85 -9.79 -2.25 -2.55
C LEU A 85 -10.16 -0.78 -2.74
N LYS A 86 -9.16 0.06 -3.04
CA LYS A 86 -9.36 1.46 -3.40
C LYS A 86 -9.13 1.63 -4.90
N GLY A 87 -10.14 2.14 -5.60
CA GLY A 87 -10.05 2.60 -6.98
C GLY A 87 -10.11 4.11 -7.10
N SER A 88 -9.59 4.65 -8.19
CA SER A 88 -9.81 6.05 -8.58
C SER A 88 -10.90 6.10 -9.65
N MET A 89 -11.79 7.09 -9.58
CA MET A 89 -12.82 7.34 -10.60
C MET A 89 -12.38 8.41 -11.61
N ASN A 90 -11.21 9.02 -11.43
CA ASN A 90 -10.69 10.02 -12.35
C ASN A 90 -10.07 9.33 -13.56
N SER A 91 -10.38 9.82 -14.77
CA SER A 91 -9.81 9.35 -16.03
C SER A 91 -8.31 9.67 -16.19
N TYR A 92 -7.76 10.54 -15.32
CA TYR A 92 -6.34 10.91 -15.26
C TYR A 92 -5.60 10.25 -14.08
N ASP A 93 -5.82 8.95 -13.84
CA ASP A 93 -5.02 8.24 -12.85
C ASP A 93 -3.58 8.08 -13.39
N LYS A 94 -2.63 8.74 -12.72
CA LYS A 94 -1.19 8.80 -13.06
C LYS A 94 -0.48 7.45 -12.85
N GLN A 95 -1.01 6.36 -13.39
CA GLN A 95 -0.31 5.07 -13.43
C GLN A 95 0.56 4.92 -14.69
N LYS A 96 0.62 5.95 -15.55
CA LYS A 96 1.63 6.08 -16.61
C LYS A 96 2.55 7.26 -16.27
N SER A 97 3.87 7.01 -16.36
CA SER A 97 5.00 7.90 -15.99
C SER A 97 5.27 7.87 -14.48
N TYR A 98 6.26 7.12 -13.97
CA TYR A 98 7.68 7.10 -14.36
C TYR A 98 8.31 5.71 -14.32
#